data_AF-A0A2H0Y1K1-F1
#
_entry.id   AF-A0A2H0Y1K1-F1
#
_cell.length_a   1.000
_cell.length_b   1.000
_cell.length_c   1.000
_cell.angle_alpha   90.00
_cell.angle_beta   90.00
_cell.angle_gamma   90.00
#
_symmetry.space_group_name_H-M   'P 1'
#
loop_
_entity.id
_entity.type
_entity.pdbx_description
1 polymer ?
#
loop_
_entity_poly.entity_id
_entity_poly.type
_entity_poly.pdbx_seq_one_letter_code
_entity_poly.pdbx_strand_id
1 'polypeptide(L)'
;MRRAIAILLLILVVLTLRTPFAAENEANVLPIQKLYTEPTEGSNLVLDIPIEVKLLDVSENLDWYKVKIAYQIGPFKYEYIGWAHIPINDFILQKAETAK
;
A
#
# COMPACT_ATOMS: atom_id res chain seq x y z
N MET A 1 53.64 -17.48 2.18
CA MET A 1 53.28 -16.08 1.85
C MET A 1 52.47 -15.94 0.55
N ARG A 2 52.94 -16.42 -0.61
CA ARG A 2 52.21 -16.30 -1.90
C ARG A 2 50.77 -16.88 -1.88
N ARG A 3 50.56 -18.03 -1.20
CA ARG A 3 49.22 -18.64 -1.05
C ARG A 3 48.28 -17.85 -0.14
N ALA A 4 48.80 -17.24 0.92
CA ALA A 4 48.01 -16.41 1.84
C ALA A 4 47.56 -15.10 1.15
N ILE A 5 48.42 -14.51 0.31
CA ILE A 5 48.08 -13.33 -0.48
C ILE A 5 46.99 -13.65 -1.52
N ALA A 6 47.07 -14.82 -2.17
CA ALA A 6 46.04 -15.26 -3.11
C ALA A 6 44.67 -15.48 -2.43
N ILE A 7 44.65 -16.06 -1.23
CA ILE A 7 43.42 -16.25 -0.46
C ILE A 7 42.83 -14.90 -0.02
N LEU A 8 43.69 -13.96 0.42
CA LEU A 8 43.25 -12.62 0.78
C LEU A 8 42.62 -11.88 -0.40
N LEU A 9 43.22 -11.96 -1.59
CA LEU A 9 42.69 -11.38 -2.81
C LEU A 9 41.37 -12.01 -3.23
N LEU A 10 41.23 -13.34 -3.08
CA LEU A 10 39.97 -14.04 -3.37
C LEU A 10 38.84 -13.56 -2.45
N ILE A 11 39.11 -13.42 -1.15
CA ILE A 11 38.14 -12.91 -0.17
C ILE A 11 37.74 -11.46 -0.50
N LEU A 12 38.73 -10.64 -0.91
CA LEU A 12 38.48 -9.25 -1.31
C LEU A 12 37.56 -9.16 -2.53
N VAL A 13 37.75 -10.04 -3.54
CA VAL A 13 36.90 -10.10 -4.74
C VAL A 13 35.49 -10.61 -4.42
N VAL A 14 35.35 -11.55 -3.48
CA VAL A 14 34.02 -12.00 -3.03
C VAL A 14 33.28 -10.91 -2.25
N LEU A 15 34.01 -10.07 -1.50
CA LEU A 15 33.44 -8.92 -0.80
C LEU A 15 32.98 -7.79 -1.73
N THR A 16 33.57 -7.63 -2.92
CA THR A 16 33.13 -6.63 -3.91
C THR A 16 31.96 -7.10 -4.75
N LEU A 17 31.64 -8.39 -4.77
CA LEU A 17 30.48 -8.97 -5.45
C LEU A 17 29.16 -8.80 -4.65
N ARG A 18 29.03 -7.74 -3.84
CA ARG A 18 27.74 -7.30 -3.32
C ARG A 18 26.94 -6.69 -4.45
N THR A 19 26.31 -7.55 -5.25
CA THR A 19 25.27 -7.11 -6.15
C THR A 19 24.17 -6.45 -5.31
N PRO A 20 23.74 -5.21 -5.62
CA PRO A 20 22.49 -4.74 -5.09
C PRO A 20 21.43 -5.70 -5.62
N PHE A 21 20.80 -6.45 -4.71
CA PHE A 21 19.56 -7.13 -5.04
C PHE A 21 18.68 -6.11 -5.75
N ALA A 22 18.22 -6.46 -6.96
CA ALA A 22 17.39 -5.60 -7.78
C ALA A 22 16.28 -5.03 -6.89
N ALA A 23 16.30 -3.71 -6.71
CA ALA A 23 15.18 -3.00 -6.14
C ALA A 23 14.01 -3.28 -7.08
N GLU A 24 13.12 -4.16 -6.67
CA GLU A 24 11.84 -4.36 -7.33
C GLU A 24 11.20 -2.97 -7.36
N ASN A 25 11.04 -2.42 -8.57
CA ASN A 25 10.49 -1.08 -8.73
C ASN A 25 9.12 -1.07 -8.06
N GLU A 26 8.98 -0.44 -6.90
CA GLU A 26 7.71 -0.19 -6.19
C GLU A 26 6.73 0.69 -6.99
N ALA A 27 7.00 0.90 -8.28
CA ALA A 27 6.33 1.84 -9.16
C ALA A 27 4.87 1.48 -9.47
N ASN A 28 4.37 0.31 -9.07
CA ASN A 28 3.01 -0.15 -9.42
C ASN A 28 2.31 -0.89 -8.27
N VAL A 29 2.52 -0.48 -7.01
CA VAL A 29 1.73 -1.01 -5.90
C VAL A 29 0.34 -0.38 -5.94
N LEU A 30 -0.64 -1.14 -6.47
CA LEU A 30 -2.03 -0.73 -6.45
C LEU A 30 -2.69 -1.17 -5.14
N PRO A 31 -3.49 -0.29 -4.49
CA PRO A 31 -4.22 -0.66 -3.29
C PRO A 31 -5.38 -1.61 -3.66
N ILE A 32 -5.16 -2.92 -3.54
CA ILE A 32 -6.18 -3.94 -3.80
C ILE A 32 -6.98 -4.21 -2.53
N GLN A 33 -8.29 -3.94 -2.55
CA GLN A 33 -9.21 -4.29 -1.46
C GLN A 33 -9.87 -5.66 -1.66
N LYS A 34 -10.15 -6.01 -2.92
CA LYS A 34 -10.82 -7.25 -3.31
C LYS A 34 -10.00 -7.99 -4.35
N LEU A 35 -9.79 -9.27 -4.13
CA LEU A 35 -9.12 -10.17 -5.05
C LEU A 35 -10.12 -11.20 -5.56
N TYR A 36 -10.24 -11.31 -6.88
CA TYR A 36 -11.11 -12.27 -7.55
C TYR A 36 -10.28 -13.37 -8.21
N THR A 37 -10.90 -14.53 -8.44
CA THR A 37 -10.22 -15.67 -9.09
C THR A 37 -9.87 -15.41 -10.56
N GLU A 38 -10.66 -14.57 -11.24
CA GLU A 38 -10.57 -14.29 -12.67
C GLU A 38 -10.95 -12.83 -12.95
N PRO A 39 -10.51 -12.23 -14.07
CA PRO A 39 -10.82 -10.85 -14.44
C PRO A 39 -12.22 -10.72 -15.07
N THR A 40 -13.26 -11.20 -14.39
CA THR A 40 -14.65 -11.16 -14.86
C THR A 40 -15.59 -10.77 -13.71
N GLU A 41 -16.68 -10.06 -14.00
CA GLU A 41 -17.62 -9.54 -12.97
C GLU A 41 -18.36 -10.64 -12.19
N GLY A 42 -18.44 -11.86 -12.74
CA GLY A 42 -19.05 -13.02 -12.08
C GLY A 42 -18.07 -13.92 -11.33
N SER A 43 -16.80 -13.52 -11.24
CA SER A 43 -15.76 -14.36 -10.63
C SER A 43 -15.90 -14.46 -9.11
N ASN A 44 -15.41 -15.57 -8.55
CA ASN A 44 -15.45 -15.79 -7.11
C ASN A 44 -14.46 -14.86 -6.39
N LEU A 45 -14.88 -14.36 -5.21
CA LEU A 45 -14.05 -13.56 -4.33
C LEU A 45 -13.07 -14.48 -3.57
N VAL A 46 -11.78 -14.23 -3.72
CA VAL A 46 -10.69 -14.96 -3.04
C VAL A 46 -10.37 -14.30 -1.71
N LEU A 47 -10.31 -12.96 -1.70
CA LEU A 47 -9.97 -12.17 -0.53
C LEU A 47 -10.73 -10.85 -0.57
N ASP A 48 -11.30 -10.48 0.57
CA ASP A 48 -11.85 -9.16 0.83
C ASP A 48 -11.16 -8.64 2.09
N ILE A 49 -10.47 -7.51 2.01
CA ILE A 49 -9.81 -6.91 3.17
C ILE A 49 -10.86 -6.09 3.91
N PRO A 50 -11.30 -6.50 5.12
CA PRO A 50 -12.30 -5.75 5.86
C PRO A 50 -11.64 -4.48 6.42
N ILE A 51 -11.91 -3.34 5.77
CA ILE A 51 -11.46 -2.02 6.21
C ILE A 51 -12.62 -1.30 6.90
N GLU A 52 -12.53 -1.12 8.21
CA GLU A 52 -13.43 -0.24 8.95
C GLU A 52 -12.90 1.20 8.94
N VAL A 53 -13.72 2.14 8.48
CA VAL A 53 -13.40 3.57 8.53
C VAL A 53 -14.38 4.27 9.46
N LYS A 54 -13.86 4.91 10.52
CA LYS A 54 -14.64 5.70 11.47
C LYS A 54 -14.27 7.17 11.36
N LEU A 55 -15.25 8.02 11.09
CA LEU A 55 -15.08 9.47 11.14
C LEU A 55 -14.94 9.90 12.61
N LEU A 56 -13.91 10.71 12.89
CA LEU A 56 -13.63 11.24 14.21
C LEU A 56 -13.88 12.75 14.28
N ASP A 57 -13.51 13.48 13.23
CA ASP A 57 -13.57 14.93 13.20
C ASP A 57 -13.55 15.47 11.76
N VAL A 58 -13.86 16.75 11.58
CA VAL A 58 -13.86 17.45 10.28
C VAL A 58 -13.13 18.78 10.44
N SER A 59 -12.30 19.15 9.46
CA SER A 59 -11.61 20.44 9.46
C SER A 59 -12.59 21.60 9.27
N GLU A 60 -12.19 22.80 9.69
CA GLU A 60 -13.02 24.00 9.58
C GLU A 60 -13.43 24.33 8.14
N ASN A 61 -12.57 24.04 7.16
CA ASN A 61 -12.85 24.21 5.73
C ASN A 61 -13.61 23.06 5.09
N LEU A 62 -13.94 22.00 5.85
CA LEU A 62 -14.67 20.81 5.39
C LEU A 62 -13.99 19.98 4.29
N ASP A 63 -12.74 20.26 3.92
CA ASP A 63 -12.01 19.47 2.91
C ASP A 63 -11.26 18.28 3.52
N TRP A 64 -11.09 18.26 4.85
CA TRP A 64 -10.31 17.24 5.54
C TRP A 64 -11.13 16.55 6.63
N TYR A 65 -11.05 15.22 6.63
CA TYR A 65 -11.80 14.34 7.53
C TYR A 65 -10.83 13.55 8.37
N LYS A 66 -10.87 13.73 9.68
CA LYS A 66 -10.08 12.91 10.60
C LYS A 66 -10.74 11.55 10.70
N VAL A 67 -10.04 10.51 10.27
CA VAL A 67 -10.57 9.15 10.21
C VAL A 67 -9.68 8.21 11.01
N LYS A 68 -10.32 7.22 11.65
CA LYS A 68 -9.66 6.02 12.14
C LYS A 68 -9.91 4.89 11.15
N ILE A 69 -8.85 4.35 10.58
CA ILE A 69 -8.89 3.17 9.72
C ILE A 69 -8.42 1.98 10.55
N ALA A 70 -9.22 0.92 10.57
CA ALA A 70 -8.86 -0.34 11.20
C ALA A 70 -9.06 -1.49 10.22
N TYR A 71 -8.08 -2.38 10.11
CA TYR A 71 -8.22 -3.60 9.32
C TYR A 71 -7.53 -4.76 10.03
N GLN A 72 -8.06 -5.97 9.80
CA GLN A 72 -7.54 -7.20 10.39
C GLN A 72 -7.17 -8.19 9.29
N ILE A 73 -5.95 -8.72 9.34
CA ILE A 73 -5.46 -9.75 8.44
C ILE A 73 -4.92 -10.90 9.29
N GLY A 74 -5.68 -12.00 9.36
CA GLY A 74 -5.38 -13.11 10.25
C GLY A 74 -5.36 -12.68 11.73
N PRO A 75 -4.29 -12.99 12.50
CA PRO A 75 -4.16 -12.59 13.90
C PRO A 75 -3.65 -11.14 14.07
N PHE A 76 -3.29 -10.45 12.98
CA PHE A 76 -2.73 -9.11 13.03
C PHE A 76 -3.84 -8.07 12.86
N LYS A 77 -3.84 -7.09 13.77
CA LYS A 77 -4.76 -5.95 13.75
C LYS A 77 -3.96 -4.67 13.56
N TYR A 78 -4.34 -3.89 12.57
CA TYR A 78 -3.72 -2.61 12.27
C TYR A 78 -4.75 -1.49 12.49
N GLU A 79 -4.35 -0.45 13.22
CA GLU A 79 -5.17 0.73 13.47
C GLU A 79 -4.35 1.99 13.20
N TYR A 80 -4.91 2.90 12.41
CA TYR A 80 -4.29 4.19 12.07
C TYR A 80 -5.30 5.31 12.25
N ILE A 81 -4.84 6.45 12.78
CA ILE A 81 -5.63 7.68 12.86
C ILE A 81 -4.91 8.73 12.03
N GLY A 82 -5.63 9.37 11.12
CA GLY A 82 -5.07 10.38 10.25
C GLY A 82 -6.14 11.29 9.65
N TRP A 83 -5.73 12.17 8.74
CA TRP A 83 -6.61 13.06 8.01
C TRP A 83 -6.69 12.60 6.55
N ALA A 84 -7.91 12.39 6.06
CA ALA A 84 -8.19 12.12 4.65
C ALA A 84 -8.65 13.40 3.97
N HIS A 85 -7.98 13.78 2.89
CA HIS A 85 -8.42 14.87 2.02
C HIS A 85 -9.53 14.36 1.11
N ILE A 86 -10.75 14.85 1.34
CA ILE A 86 -11.91 14.51 0.52
C ILE A 86 -12.57 15.84 0.15
N PRO A 87 -12.22 16.45 -1.00
CA PRO A 87 -12.85 17.68 -1.43
C PRO A 87 -14.31 17.38 -1.79
N ILE A 88 -15.23 17.58 -0.82
CA ILE A 88 -16.65 17.23 -0.99
C ILE A 88 -17.31 18.02 -2.12
N ASN A 89 -16.79 19.21 -2.44
CA ASN A 89 -17.25 19.99 -3.58
C ASN A 89 -17.25 19.17 -4.88
N ASP A 90 -16.26 18.32 -5.09
CA ASP A 90 -16.16 17.50 -6.31
C ASP A 90 -17.13 16.30 -6.28
N PHE A 91 -17.37 15.72 -5.11
CA PHE A 91 -18.30 14.58 -4.93
C PHE A 91 -19.76 14.98 -5.08
N ILE A 92 -20.14 16.18 -4.60
CA ILE A 92 -21.52 16.68 -4.73
C ILE A 92 -21.82 17.05 -6.18
N LEU A 93 -20.86 17.64 -6.90
CA LEU A 93 -21.01 17.98 -8.32
C LEU A 93 -21.21 16.72 -9.18
N GLN A 94 -20.42 15.66 -8.97
CA GLN A 94 -20.62 14.40 -9.70
C GLN A 94 -22.00 13.77 -9.46
N LYS A 95 -22.50 13.75 -8.22
CA LYS A 95 -23.84 13.20 -7.93
C LYS A 95 -24.96 14.04 -8.53
N ALA A 96 -24.82 15.36 -8.54
CA ALA A 96 -25.81 16.26 -9.13
C ALA A 96 -25.87 16.15 -10.67
N GLU A 97 -24.73 15.88 -11.32
CA GLU A 97 -24.68 15.66 -12.77
C GLU A 97 -25.23 14.29 -13.19
N THR A 98 -25.01 13.25 -12.37
CA THR A 98 -25.51 11.89 -12.66
C THR A 98 -26.98 11.70 -12.30
N ALA A 99 -27.60 12.64 -11.58
CA ALA A 99 -29.02 12.63 -11.21
C ALA A 99 -29.92 13.45 -12.15
N LYS A 100 -29.37 13.98 -13.26
CA LYS A 100 -30.10 14.61 -14.36
C LYS A 100 -30.19 13.65 -15.55
#